data_AF-A0A383BM89-F1
#
_entry.id   AF-A0A383BM89-F1
#
_cell.length_a   1.000
_cell.length_b   1.000
_cell.length_c   1.000
_cell.angle_alpha   90.00
_cell.angle_beta   90.00
_cell.angle_gamma   90.00
#
_symmetry.space_group_name_H-M   'P 1'
#
loop_
_entity.id
_entity.type
_entity.pdbx_description
1 polymer ?
#
loop_
_entity_poly.entity_id
_entity_poly.type
_entity_poly.pdbx_seq_one_letter_code
_entity_poly.pdbx_strand_id
1 'polypeptide(L)'
;MSWKKALTWVKQKNSEKYLNYSDWRLPNAKELQSIVDYSRSPEANHSAAIDPLFGISQIEDEGGSTNFPFYWSSTTHENVSGGKGAVYVCFGKALGFFKPP
;
A
#
# COMPACT_ATOMS: atom_id res chain seq x y z
N MET A 1 6.02 -5.83 5.67
CA MET A 1 5.02 -6.01 6.75
C MET A 1 3.86 -6.86 6.23
N SER A 2 3.35 -7.84 6.99
CA SER A 2 2.16 -8.62 6.57
C SER A 2 0.85 -7.88 6.88
N TRP A 3 -0.23 -8.22 6.17
CA TRP A 3 -1.55 -7.61 6.38
C TRP A 3 -2.06 -7.76 7.82
N LYS A 4 -1.93 -8.96 8.40
CA LYS A 4 -2.31 -9.22 9.81
C LYS A 4 -1.51 -8.35 10.79
N LYS A 5 -0.22 -8.12 10.52
CA LYS A 5 0.61 -7.22 11.35
C LYS A 5 0.12 -5.77 11.23
N ALA A 6 -0.29 -5.31 10.05
CA ALA A 6 -0.85 -3.97 9.86
C ALA A 6 -2.16 -3.77 10.66
N LEU A 7 -3.06 -4.75 10.63
CA LEU A 7 -4.29 -4.72 11.44
C LEU A 7 -3.99 -4.71 12.95
N THR A 8 -3.03 -5.50 13.42
CA THR A 8 -2.61 -5.48 14.82
C THR A 8 -2.01 -4.14 15.22
N TRP A 9 -1.19 -3.54 14.34
CA TRP A 9 -0.58 -2.23 14.58
C TRP A 9 -1.64 -1.15 14.80
N VAL A 10 -2.68 -1.11 13.97
CA VAL A 10 -3.82 -0.18 14.14
C VAL A 10 -4.49 -0.36 15.50
N LYS A 11 -4.79 -1.60 15.90
CA LYS A 11 -5.39 -1.89 17.21
C LYS A 11 -4.52 -1.38 18.36
N GLN A 12 -3.22 -1.60 18.26
CA GLN A 12 -2.27 -1.11 19.24
C GLN A 12 -2.29 0.42 19.34
N LYS A 13 -2.27 1.13 18.20
CA LYS A 13 -2.31 2.61 18.18
C LYS A 13 -3.60 3.17 18.77
N ASN A 14 -4.72 2.48 18.60
CA ASN A 14 -5.97 2.86 19.24
C ASN A 14 -5.93 2.69 20.76
N SER A 15 -5.38 1.58 21.26
CA SER A 15 -5.18 1.38 22.70
C SER A 15 -4.23 2.42 23.31
N GLU A 16 -3.20 2.84 22.57
CA GLU A 16 -2.23 3.85 22.98
C GLU A 16 -2.77 5.30 22.89
N LYS A 17 -3.97 5.51 22.34
CA LYS A 17 -4.49 6.84 21.98
C LYS A 17 -3.48 7.66 21.18
N TYR A 18 -2.86 7.04 20.18
CA TYR A 18 -1.79 7.64 19.40
C TYR A 18 -2.24 8.97 18.78
N LEU A 19 -1.43 10.02 18.97
CA LEU A 19 -1.75 11.42 18.57
C LEU A 19 -3.08 11.93 19.13
N ASN A 20 -3.51 11.46 20.30
CA ASN A 20 -4.79 11.76 20.95
C ASN A 20 -6.03 11.17 20.24
N TYR A 21 -5.85 10.23 19.31
CA TYR A 21 -6.93 9.55 18.60
C TYR A 21 -6.94 8.05 18.91
N SER A 22 -8.13 7.44 18.89
CA SER A 22 -8.34 6.02 19.17
C SER A 22 -9.21 5.31 18.13
N ASP A 23 -9.39 5.94 16.98
CA ASP A 23 -10.23 5.53 15.85
C ASP A 23 -9.42 5.36 14.57
N TRP A 24 -8.11 5.15 14.70
CA TRP A 24 -7.24 4.78 13.59
C TRP A 24 -7.76 3.51 12.91
N ARG A 25 -7.65 3.49 11.58
CA ARG A 25 -8.02 2.36 10.74
C ARG A 25 -7.09 2.26 9.54
N LEU A 26 -6.99 1.07 8.95
CA LEU A 26 -6.49 0.98 7.58
C LEU A 26 -7.51 1.62 6.63
N PRO A 27 -7.06 2.36 5.61
CA PRO A 27 -7.95 2.81 4.54
C PRO A 27 -8.55 1.62 3.80
N ASN A 28 -9.75 1.78 3.26
CA ASN A 28 -10.33 0.79 2.35
C ASN A 28 -9.71 0.91 0.95
N ALA A 29 -9.95 -0.08 0.08
CA ALA A 29 -9.35 -0.10 -1.25
C ALA A 29 -9.71 1.14 -2.09
N LYS A 30 -10.94 1.65 -2.00
CA LYS A 30 -11.38 2.82 -2.76
C LYS A 30 -10.74 4.11 -2.25
N GLU A 31 -10.52 4.23 -0.94
CA GLU A 31 -9.81 5.38 -0.36
C GLU A 31 -8.35 5.40 -0.82
N LEU A 32 -7.65 4.26 -0.79
CA LEU A 32 -6.30 4.17 -1.35
C LEU A 32 -6.28 4.47 -2.85
N GLN A 33 -7.26 3.95 -3.60
CA GLN A 33 -7.35 4.22 -5.03
C GLN A 33 -7.61 5.70 -5.33
N SER A 34 -8.41 6.37 -4.50
CA SER A 34 -8.81 7.76 -4.71
C SER A 34 -7.66 8.76 -4.63
N ILE A 35 -6.57 8.39 -3.98
CA ILE A 35 -5.35 9.20 -3.85
C ILE A 35 -4.26 8.79 -4.84
N VAL A 36 -4.53 7.86 -5.76
CA VAL A 36 -3.60 7.54 -6.85
C VAL A 36 -3.62 8.68 -7.88
N ASP A 37 -2.46 9.25 -8.15
CA ASP A 37 -2.27 10.23 -9.22
C ASP A 37 -1.73 9.54 -10.47
N TYR A 38 -2.60 9.36 -11.46
CA TYR A 38 -2.28 8.71 -12.73
C TYR A 38 -1.43 9.55 -13.68
N SER A 39 -1.20 10.83 -13.38
CA SER A 39 -0.24 11.66 -14.12
C SER A 39 1.21 11.43 -13.65
N ARG A 40 1.40 10.63 -12.59
CA ARG A 40 2.68 10.38 -11.94
C ARG A 40 3.04 8.91 -11.89
N SER A 41 4.30 8.62 -12.13
CA SER A 41 4.84 7.29 -12.00
C SER A 41 6.37 7.32 -11.95
N PRO A 42 7.00 6.22 -11.53
CA PRO A 42 8.45 6.08 -11.60
C PRO A 42 9.01 6.27 -13.01
N GLU A 43 8.24 5.94 -14.05
CA GLU A 43 8.68 6.03 -15.45
C GLU A 43 8.38 7.39 -16.10
N ALA A 44 7.23 8.00 -15.78
CA ALA A 44 6.83 9.26 -16.40
C ALA A 44 7.57 10.46 -15.80
N ASN A 45 7.79 10.46 -14.48
CA ASN A 45 8.35 11.61 -13.78
C ASN A 45 9.16 11.26 -12.53
N HIS A 46 9.69 10.03 -12.45
CA HIS A 46 10.58 9.59 -11.37
C HIS A 46 10.00 9.81 -9.97
N SER A 47 8.68 9.65 -9.82
CA SER A 47 7.99 9.87 -8.56
C SER A 47 6.97 8.79 -8.24
N ALA A 48 6.52 8.74 -6.98
CA ALA A 48 5.40 7.90 -6.61
C ALA A 48 4.11 8.39 -7.30
N ALA A 49 3.20 7.46 -7.58
CA ALA A 49 1.89 7.73 -8.18
C ALA A 49 0.89 8.35 -7.18
N ILE A 50 1.31 9.40 -6.46
CA ILE A 50 0.55 10.12 -5.44
C ILE A 50 0.99 11.59 -5.38
N ASP A 51 0.10 12.46 -4.93
CA ASP A 51 0.41 13.87 -4.69
C ASP A 51 1.59 14.04 -3.72
N PRO A 52 2.59 14.91 -4.00
CA PRO A 52 3.74 15.17 -3.12
C PRO A 52 3.40 15.66 -1.72
N LEU A 53 2.18 16.12 -1.46
CA LEU A 53 1.67 16.41 -0.12
C LEU A 53 1.79 15.17 0.80
N PHE A 54 1.67 13.97 0.24
CA PHE A 54 1.82 12.72 0.97
C PHE A 54 3.27 12.23 0.93
N GLY A 55 3.96 12.26 2.07
CA GLY A 55 5.29 11.68 2.22
C GLY A 55 5.26 10.16 2.14
N ILE A 56 6.02 9.58 1.20
CA ILE A 56 6.15 8.13 0.98
C ILE A 56 7.61 7.70 1.02
N SER A 57 7.89 6.55 1.63
CA SER A 57 9.24 5.98 1.67
C SER A 57 9.67 5.46 0.30
N GLN A 58 10.95 5.55 -0.02
CA GLN A 58 11.56 4.84 -1.13
C GLN A 58 11.98 3.43 -0.70
N ILE A 59 11.92 2.50 -1.64
CA ILE A 59 12.42 1.13 -1.50
C ILE A 59 13.36 0.80 -2.66
N GLU A 60 14.19 -0.21 -2.47
CA GLU A 60 14.92 -0.85 -3.56
C GLU A 60 14.08 -2.03 -4.07
N ASP A 61 13.83 -2.10 -5.38
CA ASP A 61 13.09 -3.20 -5.99
C ASP A 61 13.99 -4.43 -6.25
N GLU A 62 13.39 -5.53 -6.70
CA GLU A 62 14.12 -6.78 -6.99
C GLU A 62 15.16 -6.64 -8.11
N GLY A 63 15.09 -5.55 -8.90
CA GLY A 63 16.07 -5.20 -9.93
C GLY A 63 17.16 -4.24 -9.46
N GLY A 64 17.21 -3.89 -8.17
CA GLY A 64 18.19 -2.96 -7.60
C GLY A 64 17.91 -1.49 -7.92
N SER A 65 16.72 -1.16 -8.43
CA SER A 65 16.32 0.21 -8.77
C SER A 65 15.50 0.86 -7.67
N THR A 66 15.55 2.19 -7.58
CA THR A 66 14.66 2.94 -6.69
C THR A 66 13.22 2.79 -7.12
N ASN A 67 12.36 2.42 -6.17
CA ASN A 67 10.94 2.23 -6.36
C ASN A 67 10.16 2.73 -5.13
N PHE A 68 8.83 2.63 -5.19
CA PHE A 68 7.92 3.02 -4.11
C PHE A 68 7.04 1.84 -3.68
N PRO A 69 6.67 1.77 -2.40
CA PRO A 69 5.99 0.62 -1.83
C PRO A 69 4.52 0.54 -2.25
N PHE A 70 3.91 -0.58 -1.85
CA PHE A 70 2.47 -0.73 -1.79
C PHE A 70 1.96 -0.54 -0.36
N TYR A 71 0.67 -0.23 -0.23
CA TYR A 71 -0.02 -0.14 1.05
C TYR A 71 -1.19 -1.10 1.13
N TRP A 72 -1.36 -1.68 2.32
CA TRP A 72 -2.46 -2.58 2.63
C TRP A 72 -3.76 -1.80 2.84
N SER A 73 -4.85 -2.29 2.25
CA SER A 73 -6.19 -1.83 2.58
C SER A 73 -6.84 -2.68 3.69
N SER A 74 -7.96 -2.19 4.24
CA SER A 74 -8.86 -2.97 5.08
C SER A 74 -9.82 -3.87 4.29
N THR A 75 -9.78 -3.83 2.95
CA THR A 75 -10.72 -4.53 2.07
C THR A 75 -10.20 -5.92 1.73
N THR A 76 -11.04 -6.94 1.91
CA THR A 76 -10.74 -8.30 1.47
C THR A 76 -11.07 -8.49 -0.01
N HIS A 77 -10.38 -9.43 -0.65
CA HIS A 77 -10.60 -9.82 -2.04
C HIS A 77 -11.20 -11.23 -2.09
N GLU A 78 -12.44 -11.32 -2.54
CA GLU A 78 -13.14 -12.60 -2.76
C GLU A 78 -12.54 -13.31 -3.98
N ASN A 79 -12.23 -14.60 -3.84
CA ASN A 79 -11.78 -15.44 -4.95
C ASN A 79 -12.41 -16.84 -4.84
N VAL A 80 -12.05 -17.76 -5.75
CA VAL A 80 -12.58 -19.14 -5.77
C VAL A 80 -12.34 -19.94 -4.48
N SER A 81 -11.45 -19.48 -3.60
CA SER A 81 -11.12 -20.07 -2.30
C SER A 81 -11.56 -19.21 -1.11
N GLY A 82 -12.36 -18.16 -1.34
CA GLY A 82 -12.91 -17.26 -0.33
C GLY A 82 -12.23 -15.88 -0.25
N GLY A 83 -12.79 -14.98 0.57
CA GLY A 83 -12.27 -13.63 0.86
C GLY A 83 -11.11 -13.54 1.84
N LYS A 84 -10.13 -14.45 1.78
CA LYS A 84 -9.00 -14.51 2.75
C LYS A 84 -7.84 -13.55 2.43
N GLY A 85 -7.76 -13.08 1.18
CA GLY A 85 -6.73 -12.13 0.73
C GLY A 85 -7.14 -10.68 0.97
N ALA A 86 -6.17 -9.80 1.14
CA ALA A 86 -6.40 -8.36 1.25
C ALA A 86 -6.00 -7.63 -0.04
N VAL A 87 -6.74 -6.58 -0.37
CA VAL A 87 -6.36 -5.68 -1.46
C VAL A 87 -5.22 -4.79 -1.00
N TYR A 88 -4.25 -4.58 -1.89
CA TYR A 88 -3.19 -3.58 -1.75
C TYR A 88 -3.19 -2.67 -2.98
N VAL A 89 -2.63 -1.47 -2.83
CA VAL A 89 -2.45 -0.51 -3.92
C VAL A 89 -0.97 -0.12 -3.98
N CYS A 90 -0.38 -0.22 -5.16
CA CYS A 90 1.00 0.17 -5.43
C CYS A 90 1.08 1.65 -5.82
N PHE A 91 2.03 2.38 -5.25
CA PHE A 91 2.36 3.75 -5.67
C PHE A 91 3.68 3.80 -6.45
N GLY A 92 4.35 2.65 -6.62
CA GLY A 92 5.51 2.46 -7.49
C GLY A 92 5.25 1.37 -8.54
N LYS A 93 6.33 0.84 -9.11
CA LYS A 93 6.29 -0.29 -10.05
C LYS A 93 5.85 -1.56 -9.33
N ALA A 94 4.84 -2.24 -9.87
CA ALA A 94 4.44 -3.58 -9.44
C ALA A 94 5.17 -4.62 -10.30
N LEU A 95 6.33 -5.07 -9.83
CA LEU A 95 7.11 -6.07 -10.56
C LEU A 95 6.46 -7.45 -10.44
N GLY A 96 6.49 -8.19 -11.54
CA GLY A 96 6.03 -9.57 -11.61
C GLY A 96 7.18 -10.47 -12.00
N PHE A 97 7.32 -11.60 -11.31
CA PHE A 97 8.22 -12.65 -11.75
C PHE A 97 7.53 -13.51 -12.81
N PHE A 98 8.13 -13.61 -14.00
CA PHE A 98 7.77 -14.60 -14.98
C PHE A 98 8.96 -15.53 -15.19
N LYS A 99 8.75 -16.84 -15.03
CA LYS A 99 9.80 -17.82 -15.28
C LYS A 99 10.14 -17.79 -16.79
N PRO A 100 11.42 -17.62 -17.18
CA PRO A 100 11.81 -17.77 -18.58
C PRO A 100 11.38 -19.15 -19.12
N PRO A 101 11.05 -19.26 -20.43
CA PRO A 101 10.65 -20.52 -21.05
C PRO A 101 11.69 -21.62 -20.91
#